data_AF-A0A453TBZ9-F1
#
_entry.id   AF-A0A453TBZ9-F1
#
_cell.length_a   1.000
_cell.length_b   1.000
_cell.length_c   1.000
_cell.angle_alpha   90.00
_cell.angle_beta   90.00
_cell.angle_gamma   90.00
#
_symmetry.space_group_name_H-M   'P 1'
#
loop_
_entity.id
_entity.type
_entity.pdbx_description
1 polymer ?
#
loop_
_entity_poly.entity_id
_entity_poly.type
_entity_poly.pdbx_seq_one_letter_code
_entity_poly.pdbx_strand_id
1 'polypeptide(L)'
;PRALAVKGPCRFSGKGDATLVETAGSRVALQIAQATSVSSAKVLQTNLVRNDIQILERTEEPCDLDDYCVIPGAEFGQPLVNQVRMMLGSMSDGEISVSAYDTAWVALVPRLDDGDSPQFPATLQWILDNQLPDGSWGDAALFSAYDRITNTLACVVALTKWSLGPDKCIRGLSFLEENMWRLAEEDLESMPIGFEIAFPSLLEVAKSLGIGFPYDHHALQRIYANREVKLKRIPMEMMHRIPTTILHSLEGMPGVDWHKILRLQSSDGSFLYSPSATAFALKQTGDAKCFEYIDRIVKKFNGGVPNVYPVDLFEHIWVVDRLERLGISRYFKQEIKQCLDYVHRHWTEDGICWARNSAVRDVDDTAMAFRLLRLHGYTVSPSVFENFEKDGEFFCFAGQSTQAVTGMYNLNRASQLRFPGEDVLQRAGRFSYAFLREREAQGTIRDKWIIAKDLPGEVKYTLDFPWYASLPRVEARAYLDQYGGENDVWIGKTLYRMPLVNNNTYLELAKRDFNRCQVQHQLEWHGLQKWFIENGLETFGVALRDVLRAYFLAAACIFEPSRATERLAWAKVSVLANIITKYLHSDLSGNEMMERFMHGGLHEGNSTISWRCKRGHPCGGTSAVY
;
A
#
# COMPACT_ATOMS: atom_id res chain seq x y z
N PRO A 1 -60.54 35.86 -17.64
CA PRO A 1 -61.90 35.43 -18.08
C PRO A 1 -62.20 35.76 -19.55
N ARG A 2 -62.09 34.78 -20.45
CA ARG A 2 -62.97 34.60 -21.62
C ARG A 2 -62.78 33.21 -22.22
N ALA A 3 -63.88 32.61 -22.65
CA ALA A 3 -63.98 31.29 -23.27
C ALA A 3 -63.93 31.44 -24.82
N LEU A 4 -63.96 30.41 -25.68
CA LEU A 4 -64.11 28.95 -25.52
C LEU A 4 -63.43 28.26 -26.75
N ALA A 5 -63.54 26.95 -26.90
CA ALA A 5 -62.90 26.15 -27.97
C ALA A 5 -63.64 26.17 -29.32
N VAL A 6 -62.96 25.77 -30.40
CA VAL A 6 -63.52 25.09 -31.60
C VAL A 6 -62.39 24.35 -32.37
N LYS A 7 -62.75 23.33 -33.17
CA LYS A 7 -61.84 22.48 -33.97
C LYS A 7 -61.54 23.10 -35.35
N GLY A 8 -60.34 22.89 -35.91
CA GLY A 8 -59.99 23.23 -37.30
C GLY A 8 -58.61 22.68 -37.74
N PRO A 9 -58.41 22.12 -38.97
CA PRO A 9 -57.17 21.42 -39.35
C PRO A 9 -56.43 21.99 -40.58
N CYS A 10 -55.26 21.38 -40.90
CA CYS A 10 -54.53 21.45 -42.20
C CYS A 10 -53.88 22.81 -42.54
N ARG A 11 -52.85 22.92 -43.41
CA ARG A 11 -51.87 22.01 -44.07
C ARG A 11 -50.62 22.87 -44.39
N PHE A 12 -49.43 22.34 -44.69
CA PHE A 12 -48.87 21.93 -46.01
C PHE A 12 -47.36 21.63 -45.75
N SER A 13 -46.61 20.79 -46.49
CA SER A 13 -46.91 19.72 -47.47
C SER A 13 -45.62 18.98 -47.89
N GLY A 14 -45.73 17.69 -48.21
CA GLY A 14 -44.61 16.75 -48.53
C GLY A 14 -44.66 15.57 -47.56
N LYS A 15 -44.88 14.29 -47.91
CA LYS A 15 -44.50 13.46 -49.08
C LYS A 15 -42.98 13.46 -49.32
N GLY A 16 -42.26 12.34 -49.24
CA GLY A 16 -42.60 10.94 -48.87
C GLY A 16 -41.28 10.13 -48.82
N ASP A 17 -41.17 8.86 -48.39
CA ASP A 17 -42.09 7.88 -47.78
C ASP A 17 -41.26 7.07 -46.73
N ALA A 18 -41.81 6.58 -45.62
CA ALA A 18 -42.18 5.15 -45.39
C ALA A 18 -41.31 4.12 -46.18
N THR A 19 -40.76 3.03 -45.62
CA THR A 19 -40.88 2.33 -44.31
C THR A 19 -39.67 1.33 -44.22
N LEU A 20 -39.23 0.66 -43.14
CA LEU A 20 -39.86 -0.09 -42.03
C LEU A 20 -38.82 -0.33 -40.89
N VAL A 21 -39.31 -0.51 -39.64
CA VAL A 21 -38.93 -1.54 -38.61
C VAL A 21 -37.45 -2.02 -38.52
N GLU A 22 -36.74 -1.96 -37.39
CA GLU A 22 -37.06 -1.48 -36.01
C GLU A 22 -35.76 -1.04 -35.27
N THR A 23 -35.47 -1.09 -33.95
CA THR A 23 -36.06 -1.75 -32.74
C THR A 23 -35.95 -0.82 -31.50
N ALA A 24 -35.68 -1.32 -30.29
CA ALA A 24 -35.68 -0.58 -29.02
C ALA A 24 -34.34 -0.65 -28.25
N GLY A 25 -34.07 0.34 -27.38
CA GLY A 25 -32.82 0.39 -26.59
C GLY A 25 -32.63 1.66 -25.74
N SER A 26 -33.65 2.06 -24.97
CA SER A 26 -33.73 3.39 -24.34
C SER A 26 -32.73 3.63 -23.19
N ARG A 27 -31.93 4.69 -23.29
CA ARG A 27 -31.34 5.41 -22.14
C ARG A 27 -32.21 6.62 -21.78
N VAL A 28 -32.45 6.86 -20.49
CA VAL A 28 -33.05 8.12 -20.00
C VAL A 28 -32.27 8.58 -18.77
N ALA A 29 -31.72 9.79 -18.84
CA ALA A 29 -31.20 10.52 -17.68
C ALA A 29 -32.30 11.39 -17.08
N LEU A 30 -32.19 11.75 -15.79
CA LEU A 30 -33.13 12.66 -15.13
C LEU A 30 -32.40 13.56 -14.14
N GLN A 31 -32.78 14.83 -14.11
CA GLN A 31 -32.06 15.91 -13.42
C GLN A 31 -32.45 16.05 -11.95
N ILE A 32 -31.59 16.75 -11.21
CA ILE A 32 -31.69 17.04 -9.78
C ILE A 32 -32.78 18.09 -9.52
N ALA A 33 -33.58 17.88 -8.48
CA ALA A 33 -34.35 18.93 -7.80
C ALA A 33 -34.18 18.75 -6.28
N GLN A 34 -33.96 19.85 -5.55
CA GLN A 34 -33.76 19.83 -4.10
C GLN A 34 -35.09 19.95 -3.34
N ALA A 35 -35.28 19.10 -2.32
CA ALA A 35 -36.29 19.32 -1.28
C ALA A 35 -35.75 18.82 0.09
N THR A 36 -36.00 19.61 1.12
CA THR A 36 -35.36 19.55 2.44
C THR A 36 -35.78 18.37 3.34
N SER A 37 -34.76 17.73 3.93
CA SER A 37 -34.70 17.29 5.36
C SER A 37 -35.59 16.16 5.91
N VAL A 38 -35.02 15.43 6.89
CA VAL A 38 -35.67 14.53 7.88
C VAL A 38 -36.29 13.21 7.37
N SER A 39 -35.52 12.36 6.69
CA SER A 39 -35.70 10.89 6.76
C SER A 39 -34.48 10.10 6.25
N SER A 40 -33.51 9.81 7.12
CA SER A 40 -32.31 9.02 6.72
C SER A 40 -31.71 8.14 7.83
N ALA A 41 -31.91 8.50 9.10
CA ALA A 41 -31.32 7.78 10.25
C ALA A 41 -31.94 6.39 10.57
N LYS A 42 -32.93 5.93 9.80
CA LYS A 42 -33.70 4.68 10.08
C LYS A 42 -33.54 3.55 9.05
N VAL A 43 -32.78 3.75 7.98
CA VAL A 43 -32.59 2.74 6.90
C VAL A 43 -31.23 2.03 6.99
N LEU A 44 -30.26 2.60 7.70
CA LEU A 44 -28.92 2.03 7.90
C LEU A 44 -28.84 0.91 8.95
N GLN A 45 -29.95 0.51 9.57
CA GLN A 45 -29.95 -0.34 10.77
C GLN A 45 -30.28 -1.82 10.52
N THR A 46 -30.47 -2.24 9.26
CA THR A 46 -31.09 -3.54 8.94
C THR A 46 -30.28 -4.48 8.02
N ASN A 47 -29.07 -4.09 7.61
CA ASN A 47 -28.20 -4.88 6.72
C ASN A 47 -26.79 -5.13 7.30
N LEU A 48 -26.68 -5.30 8.63
CA LEU A 48 -25.52 -5.98 9.21
C LEU A 48 -25.75 -7.49 9.17
N VAL A 49 -24.85 -8.19 8.50
CA VAL A 49 -24.96 -9.61 8.14
C VAL A 49 -24.93 -10.51 9.39
N ARG A 50 -25.74 -11.58 9.38
CA ARG A 50 -25.58 -12.72 10.30
C ARG A 50 -24.17 -13.29 10.19
N ASN A 51 -23.36 -13.07 11.22
CA ASN A 51 -22.26 -13.96 11.57
C ASN A 51 -22.66 -14.67 12.86
N ASP A 52 -22.88 -15.98 12.80
CA ASP A 52 -23.29 -16.78 13.95
C ASP A 52 -22.10 -17.00 14.89
N ILE A 53 -21.82 -16.00 15.72
CA ILE A 53 -20.92 -16.12 16.88
C ILE A 53 -21.75 -16.72 18.02
N GLN A 54 -21.48 -17.98 18.37
CA GLN A 54 -21.99 -18.54 19.61
C GLN A 54 -21.44 -17.77 20.80
N ILE A 55 -22.28 -16.95 21.42
CA ILE A 55 -22.03 -16.41 22.75
C ILE A 55 -22.01 -17.61 23.70
N LEU A 56 -20.84 -17.92 24.25
CA LEU A 56 -20.71 -18.88 25.34
C LEU A 56 -21.34 -18.25 26.59
N GLU A 57 -22.59 -18.60 26.87
CA GLU A 57 -23.26 -18.34 28.15
C GLU A 57 -22.52 -19.08 29.26
N ARG A 58 -21.47 -18.44 29.80
CA ARG A 58 -20.80 -18.90 31.01
C ARG A 58 -21.67 -18.51 32.20
N THR A 59 -22.09 -19.50 32.98
CA THR A 59 -22.97 -19.33 34.13
C THR A 59 -22.45 -18.31 35.13
N GLU A 60 -23.36 -17.55 35.75
CA GLU A 60 -23.03 -16.44 36.63
C GLU A 60 -22.40 -16.89 37.96
N GLU A 61 -21.07 -16.85 38.04
CA GLU A 61 -20.34 -16.73 39.29
C GLU A 61 -19.64 -15.35 39.34
N PRO A 62 -19.55 -14.70 40.52
CA PRO A 62 -18.94 -13.39 40.66
C PRO A 62 -17.40 -13.50 40.64
N CYS A 63 -16.80 -13.51 39.44
CA CYS A 63 -15.37 -13.24 39.30
C CYS A 63 -15.08 -11.76 39.64
N ASP A 64 -14.10 -11.52 40.50
CA ASP A 64 -13.59 -10.17 40.76
C ASP A 64 -13.00 -9.55 39.47
N LEU A 65 -13.04 -8.22 39.37
CA LEU A 65 -12.64 -7.47 38.17
C LEU A 65 -11.14 -7.58 37.82
N ASP A 66 -10.33 -8.16 38.70
CA ASP A 66 -8.91 -8.41 38.48
C ASP A 66 -8.63 -9.87 38.05
N ASP A 67 -9.65 -10.75 38.08
CA ASP A 67 -9.56 -12.20 37.83
C ASP A 67 -10.04 -12.61 36.41
N TYR A 68 -9.97 -11.66 35.45
CA TYR A 68 -10.28 -11.93 34.04
C TYR A 68 -9.22 -12.84 33.40
N CYS A 69 -9.49 -14.15 33.40
CA CYS A 69 -8.72 -15.15 32.65
C CYS A 69 -8.42 -14.70 31.21
N VAL A 70 -7.15 -14.43 30.93
CA VAL A 70 -6.65 -14.18 29.56
C VAL A 70 -7.02 -15.38 28.68
N ILE A 71 -7.74 -15.15 27.58
CA ILE A 71 -8.15 -16.20 26.64
C ILE A 71 -6.90 -17.01 26.20
N PRO A 72 -6.80 -18.31 26.57
CA PRO A 72 -5.56 -19.08 26.49
C PRO A 72 -4.87 -19.01 25.12
N GLY A 73 -3.59 -18.63 25.12
CA GLY A 73 -2.97 -18.04 23.94
C GLY A 73 -2.08 -18.91 23.08
N ALA A 74 -1.85 -20.17 23.45
CA ALA A 74 -0.77 -20.98 22.88
C ALA A 74 -1.01 -21.48 21.44
N GLU A 75 -2.26 -21.76 21.06
CA GLU A 75 -2.56 -22.44 19.79
C GLU A 75 -3.19 -21.53 18.73
N PHE A 76 -3.90 -20.47 19.15
CA PHE A 76 -4.69 -19.63 18.24
C PHE A 76 -3.82 -18.75 17.33
N GLY A 77 -3.54 -19.29 16.13
CA GLY A 77 -2.72 -18.64 15.09
C GLY A 77 -1.26 -19.10 15.05
N GLN A 78 -0.81 -19.99 15.95
CA GLN A 78 0.60 -20.42 16.01
C GLN A 78 1.15 -21.00 14.69
N PRO A 79 0.38 -21.76 13.86
CA PRO A 79 0.84 -22.19 12.55
C PRO A 79 1.11 -21.02 11.59
N LEU A 80 0.23 -20.01 11.55
CA LEU A 80 0.40 -18.82 10.71
C LEU A 80 1.57 -17.96 11.19
N VAL A 81 1.74 -17.79 12.51
CA VAL A 81 2.91 -17.10 13.08
C VAL A 81 4.20 -17.82 12.69
N ASN A 82 4.25 -19.16 12.78
CA ASN A 82 5.42 -19.93 12.35
C ASN A 82 5.67 -19.83 10.84
N GLN A 83 4.61 -19.83 10.02
CA GLN A 83 4.72 -19.62 8.56
C GLN A 83 5.34 -18.25 8.24
N VAL A 84 4.85 -17.17 8.86
CA VAL A 84 5.42 -15.83 8.69
C VAL A 84 6.87 -15.78 9.18
N ARG A 85 7.22 -16.44 10.29
CA ARG A 85 8.63 -16.53 10.72
C ARG A 85 9.54 -17.23 9.70
N MET A 86 9.07 -18.31 9.08
CA MET A 86 9.83 -18.99 8.02
C MET A 86 10.00 -18.08 6.79
N MET A 87 8.96 -17.33 6.41
CA MET A 87 9.01 -16.34 5.34
C MET A 87 10.06 -15.24 5.62
N LEU A 88 10.06 -14.69 6.84
CA LEU A 88 11.06 -13.70 7.28
C LEU A 88 12.48 -14.29 7.32
N GLY A 89 12.61 -15.54 7.78
CA GLY A 89 13.89 -16.27 7.81
C GLY A 89 14.43 -16.67 6.43
N SER A 90 13.62 -16.62 5.37
CA SER A 90 14.03 -16.88 3.98
C SER A 90 14.44 -15.64 3.18
N MET A 91 14.30 -14.44 3.75
CA MET A 91 14.62 -13.18 3.07
C MET A 91 16.10 -13.13 2.65
N SER A 92 16.36 -12.64 1.43
CA SER A 92 17.70 -12.63 0.84
C SER A 92 17.89 -11.45 -0.13
N ASP A 93 18.15 -11.72 -1.42
CA ASP A 93 18.21 -10.74 -2.50
C ASP A 93 16.81 -10.27 -2.98
N GLY A 94 15.75 -10.71 -2.30
CA GLY A 94 14.34 -10.46 -2.61
C GLY A 94 13.66 -11.62 -3.34
N GLU A 95 12.41 -11.90 -3.01
CA GLU A 95 11.53 -12.85 -3.69
C GLU A 95 10.51 -12.09 -4.55
N ILE A 96 10.63 -12.26 -5.86
CA ILE A 96 9.96 -11.47 -6.89
C ILE A 96 9.57 -12.36 -8.07
N SER A 97 8.40 -12.11 -8.69
CA SER A 97 7.96 -12.87 -9.85
C SER A 97 8.84 -12.67 -11.09
N VAL A 98 9.07 -13.75 -11.83
CA VAL A 98 9.78 -13.73 -13.12
C VAL A 98 9.07 -12.82 -14.14
N SER A 99 9.85 -12.11 -14.96
CA SER A 99 9.37 -11.34 -16.10
C SER A 99 9.70 -12.07 -17.40
N ALA A 100 8.69 -12.30 -18.24
CA ALA A 100 8.90 -12.99 -19.51
C ALA A 100 9.63 -12.09 -20.53
N TYR A 101 9.40 -10.77 -20.48
CA TYR A 101 10.16 -9.77 -21.25
C TYR A 101 11.66 -9.81 -20.95
N ASP A 102 12.06 -9.71 -19.67
CA ASP A 102 13.47 -9.75 -19.31
C ASP A 102 14.11 -11.12 -19.58
N THR A 103 13.36 -12.21 -19.34
CA THR A 103 13.81 -13.59 -19.67
C THR A 103 14.05 -13.76 -21.18
N ALA A 104 13.22 -13.15 -22.02
CA ALA A 104 13.41 -13.14 -23.47
C ALA A 104 14.63 -12.33 -23.93
N TRP A 105 14.96 -11.21 -23.27
CA TRP A 105 16.20 -10.48 -23.56
C TRP A 105 17.46 -11.27 -23.17
N VAL A 106 17.42 -12.01 -22.06
CA VAL A 106 18.49 -12.95 -21.71
C VAL A 106 18.61 -14.08 -22.74
N ALA A 107 17.47 -14.63 -23.20
CA ALA A 107 17.42 -15.65 -24.24
C ALA A 107 18.00 -15.18 -25.59
N LEU A 108 18.00 -13.87 -25.87
CA LEU A 108 18.56 -13.28 -27.09
C LEU A 108 20.08 -13.09 -27.08
N VAL A 109 20.77 -13.46 -25.99
CA VAL A 109 22.24 -13.43 -25.89
C VAL A 109 22.83 -14.68 -26.59
N PRO A 110 23.59 -14.53 -27.70
CA PRO A 110 24.33 -15.63 -28.30
C PRO A 110 25.52 -16.02 -27.41
N ARG A 111 26.08 -17.21 -27.59
CA ARG A 111 27.32 -17.59 -26.89
C ARG A 111 28.44 -16.60 -27.17
N LEU A 112 29.25 -16.33 -26.14
CA LEU A 112 30.38 -15.38 -26.19
C LEU A 112 31.63 -15.94 -26.91
N ASP A 113 31.62 -17.21 -27.32
CA ASP A 113 32.69 -17.90 -28.06
C ASP A 113 32.31 -18.21 -29.52
N ASP A 114 31.66 -17.25 -30.18
CA ASP A 114 31.26 -17.25 -31.60
C ASP A 114 30.32 -18.40 -32.06
N GLY A 115 29.70 -19.12 -31.13
CA GLY A 115 28.71 -20.17 -31.44
C GLY A 115 27.29 -19.63 -31.67
N ASP A 116 26.65 -19.97 -32.80
CA ASP A 116 25.23 -19.67 -33.08
C ASP A 116 24.28 -20.57 -32.27
N SER A 117 24.29 -20.37 -30.96
CA SER A 117 23.42 -21.00 -29.97
C SER A 117 23.24 -20.05 -28.77
N PRO A 118 22.17 -20.20 -27.97
CA PRO A 118 21.90 -19.33 -26.82
C PRO A 118 22.95 -19.51 -25.73
N GLN A 119 23.39 -18.41 -25.12
CA GLN A 119 24.30 -18.42 -23.96
C GLN A 119 23.62 -18.99 -22.70
N PHE A 120 22.29 -18.84 -22.61
CA PHE A 120 21.49 -19.22 -21.44
C PHE A 120 20.28 -20.09 -21.84
N PRO A 121 20.47 -21.34 -22.30
CA PRO A 121 19.40 -22.18 -22.86
C PRO A 121 18.22 -22.44 -21.90
N ALA A 122 18.46 -22.39 -20.58
CA ALA A 122 17.40 -22.51 -19.57
C ALA A 122 16.30 -21.43 -19.68
N THR A 123 16.64 -20.24 -20.21
CA THR A 123 15.67 -19.14 -20.40
C THR A 123 14.67 -19.44 -21.51
N LEU A 124 15.12 -20.12 -22.59
CA LEU A 124 14.22 -20.57 -23.65
C LEU A 124 13.32 -21.71 -23.18
N GLN A 125 13.85 -22.63 -22.36
CA GLN A 125 13.03 -23.67 -21.73
C GLN A 125 11.94 -23.03 -20.84
N TRP A 126 12.30 -22.05 -19.99
CA TRP A 126 11.33 -21.31 -19.20
C TRP A 126 10.25 -20.65 -20.07
N ILE A 127 10.62 -20.00 -21.18
CA ILE A 127 9.66 -19.37 -22.11
C ILE A 127 8.72 -20.41 -22.73
N LEU A 128 9.22 -21.57 -23.17
CA LEU A 128 8.40 -22.65 -23.73
C LEU A 128 7.38 -23.17 -22.72
N ASP A 129 7.77 -23.32 -21.46
CA ASP A 129 6.94 -23.93 -20.41
C ASP A 129 5.90 -22.96 -19.81
N ASN A 130 6.16 -21.64 -19.84
CA ASN A 130 5.34 -20.63 -19.15
C ASN A 130 4.38 -19.82 -20.07
N GLN A 131 4.06 -20.32 -21.27
CA GLN A 131 3.03 -19.69 -22.12
C GLN A 131 1.62 -19.91 -21.54
N LEU A 132 0.86 -18.83 -21.41
CA LEU A 132 -0.50 -18.84 -20.84
C LEU A 132 -1.53 -19.55 -21.76
N PRO A 133 -2.72 -19.93 -21.24
CA PRO A 133 -3.75 -20.61 -22.02
C PRO A 133 -4.28 -19.81 -23.23
N ASP A 134 -4.26 -18.48 -23.15
CA ASP A 134 -4.63 -17.56 -24.24
C ASP A 134 -3.53 -17.37 -25.30
N GLY A 135 -2.35 -17.98 -25.12
CA GLY A 135 -1.20 -17.84 -26.02
C GLY A 135 -0.25 -16.69 -25.65
N SER A 136 -0.59 -15.87 -24.66
CA SER A 136 0.26 -14.78 -24.19
C SER A 136 1.31 -15.23 -23.16
N TRP A 137 2.18 -14.30 -22.78
CA TRP A 137 2.97 -14.33 -21.54
C TRP A 137 2.72 -13.03 -20.76
N GLY A 138 3.00 -13.01 -19.45
CA GLY A 138 2.80 -11.86 -18.55
C GLY A 138 2.13 -12.29 -17.24
N ASP A 139 1.56 -11.35 -16.46
CA ASP A 139 0.89 -11.72 -15.21
C ASP A 139 -0.37 -12.57 -15.48
N ALA A 140 -0.48 -13.71 -14.80
CA ALA A 140 -1.53 -14.70 -15.03
C ALA A 140 -2.89 -14.32 -14.39
N ALA A 141 -2.90 -13.47 -13.36
CA ALA A 141 -4.08 -13.13 -12.58
C ALA A 141 -4.65 -11.74 -12.91
N LEU A 142 -3.82 -10.80 -13.37
CA LEU A 142 -4.23 -9.48 -13.86
C LEU A 142 -3.89 -9.33 -15.35
N PHE A 143 -4.90 -8.99 -16.15
CA PHE A 143 -4.70 -8.65 -17.56
C PHE A 143 -4.45 -7.15 -17.72
N SER A 144 -3.29 -6.79 -18.27
CA SER A 144 -3.03 -5.50 -18.93
C SER A 144 -2.57 -5.81 -20.36
N ALA A 145 -3.09 -5.09 -21.35
CA ALA A 145 -2.65 -5.27 -22.72
C ALA A 145 -1.20 -4.78 -22.90
N TYR A 146 -0.80 -3.69 -22.24
CA TYR A 146 0.60 -3.26 -22.22
C TYR A 146 1.54 -4.36 -21.72
N ASP A 147 1.21 -5.03 -20.61
CA ASP A 147 2.00 -6.14 -20.08
C ASP A 147 2.00 -7.35 -21.03
N ARG A 148 0.81 -7.86 -21.37
CA ARG A 148 0.69 -9.10 -22.16
C ARG A 148 1.29 -8.97 -23.55
N ILE A 149 1.12 -7.84 -24.23
CA ILE A 149 1.67 -7.63 -25.58
C ILE A 149 3.20 -7.48 -25.53
N THR A 150 3.74 -6.78 -24.53
CA THR A 150 5.19 -6.61 -24.35
C THR A 150 5.90 -7.94 -24.08
N ASN A 151 5.39 -8.72 -23.12
CA ASN A 151 5.91 -10.03 -22.79
C ASN A 151 5.77 -11.01 -23.96
N THR A 152 4.59 -11.09 -24.59
CA THR A 152 4.33 -12.03 -25.69
C THR A 152 5.21 -11.77 -26.90
N LEU A 153 5.34 -10.50 -27.32
CA LEU A 153 6.22 -10.16 -28.44
C LEU A 153 7.67 -10.53 -28.13
N ALA A 154 8.14 -10.30 -26.90
CA ALA A 154 9.51 -10.64 -26.51
C ALA A 154 9.76 -12.15 -26.55
N CYS A 155 8.84 -12.95 -26.02
CA CYS A 155 8.92 -14.41 -26.07
C CYS A 155 8.89 -14.95 -27.50
N VAL A 156 8.01 -14.45 -28.37
CA VAL A 156 7.99 -14.84 -29.79
C VAL A 156 9.29 -14.45 -30.50
N VAL A 157 9.85 -13.26 -30.23
CA VAL A 157 11.15 -12.81 -30.76
C VAL A 157 12.29 -13.74 -30.34
N ALA A 158 12.36 -14.10 -29.05
CA ALA A 158 13.39 -15.01 -28.52
C ALA A 158 13.28 -16.42 -29.11
N LEU A 159 12.07 -16.99 -29.17
CA LEU A 159 11.84 -18.30 -29.77
C LEU A 159 12.14 -18.31 -31.28
N THR A 160 11.76 -17.25 -32.01
CA THR A 160 12.03 -17.13 -33.46
C THR A 160 13.52 -17.07 -33.77
N LYS A 161 14.34 -16.30 -33.02
CA LYS A 161 15.80 -16.22 -33.24
C LYS A 161 16.51 -17.59 -33.16
N TRP A 162 15.94 -18.54 -32.43
CA TRP A 162 16.52 -19.88 -32.24
C TRP A 162 15.72 -21.01 -32.90
N SER A 163 14.68 -20.69 -33.69
CA SER A 163 13.81 -21.66 -34.36
C SER A 163 13.15 -22.69 -33.41
N LEU A 164 12.78 -22.26 -32.19
CA LEU A 164 12.17 -23.11 -31.17
C LEU A 164 10.66 -22.86 -31.02
N GLY A 165 9.92 -23.87 -30.57
CA GLY A 165 8.49 -23.78 -30.22
C GLY A 165 7.61 -23.11 -31.29
N PRO A 166 7.53 -23.63 -32.53
CA PRO A 166 6.74 -23.01 -33.59
C PRO A 166 5.24 -22.95 -33.24
N ASP A 167 4.73 -23.92 -32.49
CA ASP A 167 3.38 -23.92 -31.91
C ASP A 167 3.17 -22.74 -30.94
N LYS A 168 4.15 -22.50 -30.06
CA LYS A 168 4.16 -21.40 -29.09
C LYS A 168 4.20 -20.06 -29.81
N CYS A 169 5.03 -19.94 -30.85
CA CYS A 169 5.13 -18.76 -31.71
C CYS A 169 3.80 -18.45 -32.41
N ILE A 170 3.16 -19.45 -33.03
CA ILE A 170 1.86 -19.27 -33.71
C ILE A 170 0.78 -18.80 -32.72
N ARG A 171 0.69 -19.42 -31.53
CA ARG A 171 -0.26 -19.00 -30.49
C ARG A 171 0.00 -17.57 -29.99
N GLY A 172 1.26 -17.19 -29.80
CA GLY A 172 1.65 -15.84 -29.40
C GLY A 172 1.32 -14.79 -30.47
N LEU A 173 1.50 -15.11 -31.74
CA LEU A 173 1.14 -14.23 -32.86
C LEU A 173 -0.37 -14.02 -32.99
N SER A 174 -1.17 -15.09 -32.85
CA SER A 174 -2.65 -14.99 -32.82
C SER A 174 -3.10 -14.06 -31.68
N PHE A 175 -2.60 -14.27 -30.47
CA PHE A 175 -2.90 -13.40 -29.33
C PHE A 175 -2.57 -11.92 -29.60
N LEU A 176 -1.41 -11.64 -30.21
CA LEU A 176 -1.00 -10.28 -30.55
C LEU A 176 -1.95 -9.65 -31.59
N GLU A 177 -2.25 -10.33 -32.69
CA GLU A 177 -3.18 -9.86 -33.71
C GLU A 177 -4.58 -9.56 -33.13
N GLU A 178 -5.09 -10.46 -32.29
CA GLU A 178 -6.41 -10.34 -31.64
C GLU A 178 -6.52 -9.22 -30.60
N ASN A 179 -5.40 -8.74 -30.01
CA ASN A 179 -5.42 -7.82 -28.86
C ASN A 179 -4.69 -6.48 -29.09
N MET A 180 -3.99 -6.28 -30.21
CA MET A 180 -3.20 -5.07 -30.49
C MET A 180 -4.00 -3.75 -30.48
N TRP A 181 -5.32 -3.80 -30.69
CA TRP A 181 -6.22 -2.65 -30.56
C TRP A 181 -6.31 -2.10 -29.13
N ARG A 182 -6.19 -2.95 -28.11
CA ARG A 182 -6.32 -2.56 -26.69
C ARG A 182 -5.28 -1.53 -26.25
N LEU A 183 -4.10 -1.50 -26.87
CA LEU A 183 -3.05 -0.49 -26.60
C LEU A 183 -3.47 0.95 -26.95
N ALA A 184 -4.53 1.15 -27.74
CA ALA A 184 -5.11 2.48 -27.98
C ALA A 184 -6.04 2.91 -26.84
N GLU A 185 -6.81 1.97 -26.29
CA GLU A 185 -7.88 2.19 -25.31
C GLU A 185 -7.43 2.12 -23.83
N GLU A 186 -6.42 1.32 -23.51
CA GLU A 186 -5.96 1.14 -22.13
C GLU A 186 -5.30 2.40 -21.56
N ASP A 187 -5.64 2.69 -20.30
CA ASP A 187 -5.24 3.89 -19.55
C ASP A 187 -3.71 4.05 -19.53
N LEU A 188 -3.24 5.25 -19.87
CA LEU A 188 -1.81 5.59 -19.92
C LEU A 188 -1.15 5.51 -18.54
N GLU A 189 -1.92 5.55 -17.45
CA GLU A 189 -1.40 5.39 -16.09
C GLU A 189 -0.96 3.94 -15.78
N SER A 190 -1.59 2.93 -16.41
CA SER A 190 -1.19 1.51 -16.29
C SER A 190 0.06 1.13 -17.08
N MET A 191 0.54 2.01 -17.97
CA MET A 191 1.64 1.73 -18.89
C MET A 191 2.96 1.43 -18.14
N PRO A 192 3.63 0.29 -18.38
CA PRO A 192 4.88 -0.08 -17.70
C PRO A 192 6.03 0.92 -17.85
N ILE A 193 7.02 0.82 -16.95
CA ILE A 193 8.24 1.65 -16.97
C ILE A 193 8.95 1.47 -18.31
N GLY A 194 9.32 2.58 -18.94
CA GLY A 194 10.12 2.56 -20.17
C GLY A 194 9.41 2.03 -21.42
N PHE A 195 8.14 1.59 -21.35
CA PHE A 195 7.41 0.94 -22.47
C PHE A 195 7.56 1.66 -23.81
N GLU A 196 7.38 2.98 -23.88
CA GLU A 196 7.49 3.78 -25.12
C GLU A 196 8.92 3.82 -25.72
N ILE A 197 9.94 3.37 -24.99
CA ILE A 197 11.32 3.24 -25.45
C ILE A 197 11.66 1.74 -25.66
N ALA A 198 11.31 0.90 -24.70
CA ALA A 198 11.54 -0.54 -24.71
C ALA A 198 10.76 -1.27 -25.83
N PHE A 199 9.46 -1.04 -25.95
CA PHE A 199 8.58 -1.77 -26.86
C PHE A 199 8.84 -1.47 -28.35
N PRO A 200 9.06 -0.21 -28.80
CA PRO A 200 9.37 0.02 -30.21
C PRO A 200 10.78 -0.43 -30.62
N SER A 201 11.73 -0.56 -29.70
CA SER A 201 13.02 -1.20 -30.00
C SER A 201 12.84 -2.72 -30.19
N LEU A 202 11.98 -3.35 -29.39
CA LEU A 202 11.59 -4.74 -29.59
C LEU A 202 10.84 -4.97 -30.93
N LEU A 203 10.02 -4.01 -31.37
CA LEU A 203 9.36 -4.08 -32.69
C LEU A 203 10.36 -4.09 -33.85
N GLU A 204 11.41 -3.26 -33.81
CA GLU A 204 12.45 -3.30 -34.86
C GLU A 204 13.28 -4.60 -34.80
N VAL A 205 13.50 -5.20 -33.62
CA VAL A 205 14.09 -6.55 -33.53
C VAL A 205 13.16 -7.60 -34.17
N ALA A 206 11.86 -7.59 -33.87
CA ALA A 206 10.89 -8.52 -34.47
C ALA A 206 10.85 -8.41 -36.00
N LYS A 207 10.88 -7.17 -36.50
CA LYS A 207 10.91 -6.83 -37.93
C LYS A 207 12.19 -7.30 -38.61
N SER A 208 13.34 -7.20 -37.94
CA SER A 208 14.63 -7.73 -38.43
C SER A 208 14.67 -9.26 -38.54
N LEU A 209 13.82 -9.96 -37.77
CA LEU A 209 13.64 -11.41 -37.83
C LEU A 209 12.52 -11.83 -38.81
N GLY A 210 11.89 -10.89 -39.51
CA GLY A 210 10.79 -11.18 -40.44
C GLY A 210 9.49 -11.62 -39.78
N ILE A 211 9.30 -11.35 -38.48
CA ILE A 211 8.12 -11.77 -37.74
C ILE A 211 6.88 -11.02 -38.26
N GLY A 212 5.84 -11.78 -38.60
CA GLY A 212 4.54 -11.25 -39.03
C GLY A 212 3.79 -10.60 -37.87
N PHE A 213 3.90 -9.29 -37.74
CA PHE A 213 3.25 -8.48 -36.71
C PHE A 213 2.61 -7.25 -37.38
N PRO A 214 1.49 -6.69 -36.87
CA PRO A 214 0.81 -5.56 -37.50
C PRO A 214 1.54 -4.22 -37.23
N TYR A 215 2.71 -4.02 -37.84
CA TYR A 215 3.59 -2.85 -37.63
C TYR A 215 2.95 -1.49 -38.01
N ASP A 216 1.95 -1.48 -38.88
CA ASP A 216 1.22 -0.27 -39.29
C ASP A 216 0.00 0.04 -38.42
N HIS A 217 -0.27 -0.79 -37.39
CA HIS A 217 -1.45 -0.67 -36.54
C HIS A 217 -1.51 0.68 -35.80
N HIS A 218 -2.67 1.35 -35.86
CA HIS A 218 -2.86 2.74 -35.41
C HIS A 218 -2.39 3.01 -33.96
N ALA A 219 -2.55 2.04 -33.04
CA ALA A 219 -2.09 2.18 -31.65
C ALA A 219 -0.56 2.44 -31.55
N LEU A 220 0.24 1.89 -32.48
CA LEU A 220 1.69 2.09 -32.51
C LEU A 220 2.08 3.51 -32.89
N GLN A 221 1.28 4.20 -33.71
CA GLN A 221 1.58 5.56 -34.17
C GLN A 221 1.72 6.55 -32.99
N ARG A 222 0.85 6.40 -31.97
CA ARG A 222 0.94 7.14 -30.69
C ARG A 222 2.23 6.82 -29.95
N ILE A 223 2.61 5.54 -29.89
CA ILE A 223 3.80 5.07 -29.15
C ILE A 223 5.09 5.57 -29.82
N TYR A 224 5.20 5.50 -31.16
CA TYR A 224 6.35 6.05 -31.91
C TYR A 224 6.45 7.57 -31.77
N ALA A 225 5.33 8.31 -31.83
CA ALA A 225 5.34 9.75 -31.61
C ALA A 225 5.83 10.12 -30.19
N ASN A 226 5.36 9.41 -29.16
CA ASN A 226 5.80 9.61 -27.78
C ASN A 226 7.26 9.23 -27.56
N ARG A 227 7.75 8.15 -28.20
CA ARG A 227 9.17 7.77 -28.23
C ARG A 227 10.04 8.91 -28.73
N GLU A 228 9.69 9.51 -29.86
CA GLU A 228 10.42 10.63 -30.45
C GLU A 228 10.47 11.85 -29.53
N VAL A 229 9.37 12.17 -28.84
CA VAL A 229 9.32 13.25 -27.84
C VAL A 229 10.19 12.92 -26.61
N LYS A 230 10.20 11.65 -26.17
CA LYS A 230 11.02 11.20 -25.03
C LYS A 230 12.52 11.20 -25.36
N LEU A 231 12.93 10.63 -26.49
CA LEU A 231 14.34 10.60 -26.91
C LEU A 231 14.92 12.02 -27.04
N LYS A 232 14.15 12.99 -27.54
CA LYS A 232 14.56 14.41 -27.65
C LYS A 232 14.65 15.14 -26.31
N ARG A 233 14.04 14.60 -25.24
CA ARG A 233 14.15 15.13 -23.86
C ARG A 233 15.26 14.45 -23.05
N ILE A 234 15.81 13.33 -23.52
CA ILE A 234 16.86 12.60 -22.82
C ILE A 234 18.20 13.34 -23.00
N PRO A 235 18.88 13.76 -21.91
CA PRO A 235 20.20 14.37 -22.00
C PRO A 235 21.25 13.29 -22.25
N MET A 236 21.43 12.91 -23.53
CA MET A 236 22.35 11.85 -23.95
C MET A 236 23.77 12.02 -23.40
N GLU A 237 24.26 13.25 -23.24
CA GLU A 237 25.56 13.50 -22.61
C GLU A 237 25.60 13.14 -21.12
N MET A 238 24.55 13.43 -20.36
CA MET A 238 24.49 13.13 -18.92
C MET A 238 24.39 11.63 -18.64
N MET A 239 23.64 10.89 -19.48
CA MET A 239 23.52 9.43 -19.39
C MET A 239 24.87 8.71 -19.48
N HIS A 240 25.83 9.29 -20.20
CA HIS A 240 27.19 8.76 -20.36
C HIS A 240 28.21 9.36 -19.36
N ARG A 241 27.75 10.14 -18.37
CA ARG A 241 28.57 10.82 -17.36
C ARG A 241 28.21 10.43 -15.93
N ILE A 242 26.93 10.22 -15.61
CA ILE A 242 26.44 9.87 -14.28
C ILE A 242 25.39 8.74 -14.32
N PRO A 243 25.27 7.92 -13.27
CA PRO A 243 24.18 6.95 -13.15
C PRO A 243 22.81 7.64 -13.15
N THR A 244 21.87 7.11 -13.92
CA THR A 244 20.48 7.60 -14.00
C THR A 244 19.54 6.42 -14.21
N THR A 245 18.23 6.64 -14.02
CA THR A 245 17.18 5.65 -14.29
C THR A 245 17.17 5.11 -15.72
N ILE A 246 17.80 5.80 -16.68
CA ILE A 246 17.90 5.36 -18.08
C ILE A 246 18.81 4.13 -18.22
N LEU A 247 19.76 3.90 -17.30
CA LEU A 247 20.56 2.67 -17.25
C LEU A 247 19.68 1.41 -17.09
N HIS A 248 18.50 1.55 -16.48
CA HIS A 248 17.54 0.46 -16.35
C HIS A 248 16.84 0.11 -17.68
N SER A 249 16.99 0.89 -18.77
CA SER A 249 16.28 0.67 -20.05
C SER A 249 17.18 0.77 -21.30
N LEU A 250 18.45 0.37 -21.18
CA LEU A 250 19.45 0.46 -22.26
C LEU A 250 19.07 -0.35 -23.52
N GLU A 251 18.30 -1.42 -23.39
CA GLU A 251 17.74 -2.20 -24.50
C GLU A 251 16.79 -1.39 -25.41
N GLY A 252 16.23 -0.31 -24.88
CA GLY A 252 15.43 0.65 -25.63
C GLY A 252 16.25 1.71 -26.38
N MET A 253 17.51 1.97 -25.98
CA MET A 253 18.21 3.22 -26.30
C MET A 253 19.05 3.15 -27.60
N PRO A 254 18.82 4.05 -28.58
CA PRO A 254 19.71 4.21 -29.72
C PRO A 254 20.98 5.01 -29.37
N GLY A 255 22.08 4.76 -30.09
CA GLY A 255 23.28 5.61 -30.06
C GLY A 255 24.11 5.55 -28.77
N VAL A 256 24.08 4.42 -28.06
CA VAL A 256 24.80 4.21 -26.80
C VAL A 256 26.31 4.05 -27.02
N ASP A 257 27.12 4.81 -26.26
CA ASP A 257 28.58 4.62 -26.16
C ASP A 257 28.89 3.66 -25.02
N TRP A 258 29.06 2.38 -25.36
CA TRP A 258 29.31 1.30 -24.41
C TRP A 258 30.56 1.48 -23.57
N HIS A 259 31.63 2.09 -24.11
CA HIS A 259 32.87 2.35 -23.38
C HIS A 259 32.71 3.45 -22.32
N LYS A 260 31.74 4.36 -22.48
CA LYS A 260 31.29 5.25 -21.40
C LYS A 260 30.30 4.56 -20.46
N ILE A 261 29.30 3.84 -20.97
CA ILE A 261 28.27 3.18 -20.14
C ILE A 261 28.86 2.14 -19.19
N LEU A 262 29.84 1.32 -19.60
CA LEU A 262 30.51 0.34 -18.72
C LEU A 262 31.15 0.96 -17.46
N ARG A 263 31.41 2.27 -17.44
CA ARG A 263 31.93 3.00 -16.28
C ARG A 263 30.85 3.34 -15.24
N LEU A 264 29.59 3.15 -15.60
CA LEU A 264 28.39 3.41 -14.80
C LEU A 264 27.66 2.11 -14.40
N GLN A 265 28.29 0.96 -14.64
CA GLN A 265 27.82 -0.37 -14.22
C GLN A 265 27.74 -0.43 -12.69
N SER A 266 26.69 -1.07 -12.17
CA SER A 266 26.51 -1.34 -10.74
C SER A 266 27.64 -2.23 -10.20
N SER A 267 27.90 -2.17 -8.90
CA SER A 267 28.96 -2.98 -8.25
C SER A 267 28.76 -4.50 -8.39
N ASP A 268 27.56 -4.95 -8.73
CA ASP A 268 27.19 -6.36 -8.86
C ASP A 268 27.15 -6.88 -10.31
N GLY A 269 27.55 -6.05 -11.28
CA GLY A 269 27.59 -6.35 -12.72
C GLY A 269 26.38 -5.87 -13.52
N SER A 270 25.32 -5.41 -12.86
CA SER A 270 24.10 -4.94 -13.52
C SER A 270 24.20 -3.55 -14.15
N PHE A 271 23.28 -3.25 -15.06
CA PHE A 271 22.89 -1.88 -15.39
C PHE A 271 21.60 -1.51 -14.66
N LEU A 272 21.77 -0.80 -13.54
CA LEU A 272 20.72 -0.41 -12.60
C LEU A 272 19.70 -1.53 -12.36
N TYR A 273 20.23 -2.72 -12.04
CA TYR A 273 19.45 -3.88 -11.61
C TYR A 273 18.47 -4.47 -12.63
N SER A 274 18.47 -4.06 -13.91
CA SER A 274 17.62 -4.72 -14.93
C SER A 274 18.35 -5.87 -15.64
N PRO A 275 17.80 -7.09 -15.66
CA PRO A 275 18.32 -8.19 -16.47
C PRO A 275 18.27 -7.95 -17.98
N SER A 276 17.19 -7.37 -18.55
CA SER A 276 17.14 -7.04 -19.99
C SER A 276 18.18 -6.00 -20.41
N ALA A 277 18.35 -4.92 -19.63
CA ALA A 277 19.37 -3.91 -19.93
C ALA A 277 20.79 -4.50 -19.84
N THR A 278 21.02 -5.38 -18.86
CA THR A 278 22.32 -6.03 -18.66
C THR A 278 22.60 -7.12 -19.69
N ALA A 279 21.59 -7.88 -20.13
CA ALA A 279 21.69 -8.85 -21.22
C ALA A 279 21.95 -8.17 -22.57
N PHE A 280 21.31 -7.02 -22.82
CA PHE A 280 21.60 -6.21 -24.00
C PHE A 280 23.03 -5.66 -23.97
N ALA A 281 23.48 -5.11 -22.83
CA ALA A 281 24.86 -4.66 -22.68
C ALA A 281 25.88 -5.80 -22.87
N LEU A 282 25.63 -6.98 -22.29
CA LEU A 282 26.43 -8.19 -22.46
C LEU A 282 26.59 -8.55 -23.95
N LYS A 283 25.47 -8.59 -24.68
CA LYS A 283 25.44 -8.87 -26.13
C LYS A 283 26.22 -7.87 -26.98
N GLN A 284 26.40 -6.64 -26.50
CA GLN A 284 27.08 -5.55 -27.21
C GLN A 284 28.56 -5.40 -26.82
N THR A 285 29.01 -6.04 -25.73
CA THR A 285 30.33 -5.77 -25.11
C THR A 285 31.14 -7.00 -24.73
N GLY A 286 30.49 -8.15 -24.50
CA GLY A 286 31.13 -9.33 -23.91
C GLY A 286 31.56 -9.16 -22.44
N ASP A 287 31.06 -8.13 -21.73
CA ASP A 287 31.52 -7.84 -20.37
C ASP A 287 31.28 -8.99 -19.38
N ALA A 288 32.35 -9.40 -18.70
CA ALA A 288 32.35 -10.55 -17.80
C ALA A 288 31.43 -10.36 -16.58
N LYS A 289 31.29 -9.15 -16.04
CA LYS A 289 30.42 -8.90 -14.89
C LYS A 289 28.96 -8.88 -15.29
N CYS A 290 28.63 -8.37 -16.48
CA CYS A 290 27.29 -8.53 -17.06
C CYS A 290 26.94 -10.02 -17.23
N PHE A 291 27.90 -10.86 -17.65
CA PHE A 291 27.71 -12.32 -17.68
C PHE A 291 27.49 -12.90 -16.28
N GLU A 292 28.36 -12.61 -15.31
CA GLU A 292 28.26 -13.09 -13.92
C GLU A 292 26.93 -12.71 -13.26
N TYR A 293 26.46 -11.48 -13.47
CA TYR A 293 25.16 -11.00 -12.99
C TYR A 293 23.99 -11.82 -13.56
N ILE A 294 23.96 -12.01 -14.89
CA ILE A 294 22.87 -12.75 -15.55
C ILE A 294 22.91 -14.24 -15.20
N ASP A 295 24.09 -14.88 -15.23
CA ASP A 295 24.28 -16.28 -14.86
C ASP A 295 23.82 -16.57 -13.43
N ARG A 296 24.15 -15.70 -12.46
CA ARG A 296 23.68 -15.76 -11.07
C ARG A 296 22.15 -15.76 -10.97
N ILE A 297 21.47 -14.91 -11.73
CA ILE A 297 20.01 -14.74 -11.65
C ILE A 297 19.29 -15.87 -12.39
N VAL A 298 19.73 -16.24 -13.59
CA VAL A 298 19.19 -17.40 -14.34
C VAL A 298 19.28 -18.69 -13.50
N LYS A 299 20.34 -18.83 -12.70
CA LYS A 299 20.48 -19.93 -11.73
C LYS A 299 19.53 -19.81 -10.53
N LYS A 300 19.37 -18.62 -9.91
CA LYS A 300 18.42 -18.44 -8.79
C LYS A 300 16.97 -18.69 -9.22
N PHE A 301 16.57 -18.22 -10.40
CA PHE A 301 15.18 -18.25 -10.89
C PHE A 301 14.89 -19.38 -11.88
N ASN A 302 15.72 -20.43 -11.90
CA ASN A 302 15.52 -21.68 -12.66
C ASN A 302 15.20 -21.46 -14.16
N GLY A 303 15.98 -20.60 -14.82
CA GLY A 303 15.79 -20.22 -16.22
C GLY A 303 15.07 -18.89 -16.41
N GLY A 304 14.15 -18.51 -15.53
CA GLY A 304 13.55 -17.18 -15.53
C GLY A 304 14.52 -16.10 -15.05
N VAL A 305 14.15 -14.83 -15.24
CA VAL A 305 14.69 -13.67 -14.50
C VAL A 305 13.56 -12.66 -14.20
N PRO A 306 13.56 -11.95 -13.07
CA PRO A 306 12.62 -10.85 -12.81
C PRO A 306 12.98 -9.61 -13.65
N ASN A 307 12.14 -8.55 -13.59
CA ASN A 307 12.43 -7.29 -14.31
C ASN A 307 13.47 -6.39 -13.59
N VAL A 308 13.67 -6.61 -12.28
CA VAL A 308 14.61 -5.90 -11.43
C VAL A 308 15.23 -6.87 -10.41
N TYR A 309 16.55 -6.81 -10.17
CA TYR A 309 17.23 -7.61 -9.15
C TYR A 309 18.60 -7.07 -8.68
N PRO A 310 18.95 -7.16 -7.37
CA PRO A 310 18.10 -7.55 -6.25
C PRO A 310 16.99 -6.51 -5.96
N VAL A 311 16.09 -6.85 -5.05
CA VAL A 311 15.10 -5.95 -4.44
C VAL A 311 15.14 -6.08 -2.91
N ASP A 312 16.35 -6.26 -2.38
CA ASP A 312 16.60 -6.64 -0.99
C ASP A 312 16.18 -5.57 0.00
N LEU A 313 16.56 -4.31 -0.21
CA LEU A 313 16.18 -3.23 0.72
C LEU A 313 14.67 -3.00 0.68
N PHE A 314 14.09 -2.89 -0.52
CA PHE A 314 12.66 -2.75 -0.74
C PHE A 314 11.84 -3.83 0.00
N GLU A 315 12.24 -5.10 -0.12
CA GLU A 315 11.53 -6.19 0.54
C GLU A 315 11.61 -6.09 2.06
N HIS A 316 12.81 -5.91 2.63
CA HIS A 316 13.00 -5.75 4.08
C HIS A 316 12.22 -4.56 4.64
N ILE A 317 12.16 -3.45 3.91
CA ILE A 317 11.46 -2.22 4.27
C ILE A 317 9.93 -2.43 4.26
N TRP A 318 9.38 -2.91 3.15
CA TRP A 318 7.93 -3.03 3.00
C TRP A 318 7.34 -4.16 3.85
N VAL A 319 8.06 -5.28 4.03
CA VAL A 319 7.62 -6.36 4.94
C VAL A 319 7.40 -5.85 6.36
N VAL A 320 8.33 -5.06 6.90
CA VAL A 320 8.17 -4.45 8.24
C VAL A 320 6.96 -3.51 8.28
N ASP A 321 6.80 -2.64 7.28
CA ASP A 321 5.63 -1.75 7.17
C ASP A 321 4.30 -2.51 7.14
N ARG A 322 4.20 -3.60 6.36
CA ARG A 322 2.96 -4.39 6.30
C ARG A 322 2.66 -5.05 7.64
N LEU A 323 3.65 -5.64 8.31
CA LEU A 323 3.45 -6.28 9.61
C LEU A 323 3.06 -5.28 10.72
N GLU A 324 3.60 -4.05 10.67
CA GLU A 324 3.22 -2.97 11.60
C GLU A 324 1.82 -2.44 11.34
N ARG A 325 1.49 -2.08 10.10
CA ARG A 325 0.18 -1.52 9.73
C ARG A 325 -0.96 -2.53 9.85
N LEU A 326 -0.70 -3.81 9.56
CA LEU A 326 -1.63 -4.91 9.87
C LEU A 326 -1.74 -5.21 11.38
N GLY A 327 -0.89 -4.58 12.21
CA GLY A 327 -1.02 -4.62 13.65
C GLY A 327 -0.49 -5.89 14.33
N ILE A 328 0.30 -6.69 13.61
CA ILE A 328 0.80 -8.03 14.01
C ILE A 328 2.31 -8.09 14.28
N SER A 329 3.06 -7.02 13.98
CA SER A 329 4.52 -6.88 14.19
C SER A 329 5.03 -7.35 15.55
N ARG A 330 4.23 -7.23 16.61
CA ARG A 330 4.56 -7.68 17.98
C ARG A 330 4.88 -9.18 18.11
N TYR A 331 4.46 -10.02 17.15
CA TYR A 331 4.82 -11.44 17.08
C TYR A 331 6.22 -11.70 16.49
N PHE A 332 6.78 -10.70 15.80
CA PHE A 332 7.96 -10.81 14.93
C PHE A 332 9.08 -9.84 15.33
N LYS A 333 9.20 -9.53 16.62
CA LYS A 333 10.12 -8.47 17.13
C LYS A 333 11.59 -8.76 16.84
N GLN A 334 12.01 -10.02 16.84
CA GLN A 334 13.40 -10.39 16.58
C GLN A 334 13.72 -10.28 15.08
N GLU A 335 12.77 -10.77 14.28
CA GLU A 335 12.81 -10.86 12.83
C GLU A 335 12.77 -9.44 12.22
N ILE A 336 11.85 -8.58 12.67
CA ILE A 336 11.80 -7.15 12.31
C ILE A 336 13.10 -6.43 12.69
N LYS A 337 13.68 -6.73 13.87
CA LYS A 337 14.97 -6.14 14.24
C LYS A 337 16.08 -6.58 13.26
N GLN A 338 16.13 -7.85 12.88
CA GLN A 338 17.07 -8.38 11.89
C GLN A 338 16.89 -7.71 10.51
N CYS A 339 15.65 -7.47 10.08
CA CYS A 339 15.37 -6.72 8.85
C CYS A 339 15.90 -5.28 8.92
N LEU A 340 15.65 -4.58 10.03
CA LEU A 340 16.13 -3.20 10.19
C LEU A 340 17.64 -3.10 10.44
N ASP A 341 18.26 -4.10 11.09
CA ASP A 341 19.72 -4.26 11.15
C ASP A 341 20.33 -4.45 9.75
N TYR A 342 19.59 -5.08 8.81
CA TYR A 342 20.01 -5.20 7.41
C TYR A 342 19.90 -3.85 6.69
N VAL A 343 18.73 -3.21 6.75
CA VAL A 343 18.50 -1.92 6.09
C VAL A 343 19.46 -0.85 6.60
N HIS A 344 19.69 -0.77 7.91
CA HIS A 344 20.65 0.18 8.52
C HIS A 344 22.09 -0.06 8.05
N ARG A 345 22.49 -1.31 7.77
CA ARG A 345 23.84 -1.63 7.27
C ARG A 345 24.11 -1.10 5.86
N HIS A 346 23.06 -0.85 5.09
CA HIS A 346 23.13 -0.33 3.72
C HIS A 346 22.54 1.09 3.58
N TRP A 347 22.17 1.73 4.70
CA TRP A 347 21.79 3.14 4.75
C TRP A 347 22.99 4.04 4.43
N THR A 348 22.76 5.15 3.71
CA THR A 348 23.79 6.15 3.40
C THR A 348 23.22 7.56 3.52
N GLU A 349 24.08 8.57 3.72
CA GLU A 349 23.66 9.98 3.79
C GLU A 349 23.09 10.52 2.46
N ASP A 350 23.37 9.84 1.33
CA ASP A 350 22.75 10.11 0.03
C ASP A 350 21.33 9.49 -0.09
N GLY A 351 20.98 8.57 0.82
CA GLY A 351 19.75 7.78 0.81
C GLY A 351 20.00 6.33 0.42
N ILE A 352 18.94 5.66 -0.05
CA ILE A 352 18.98 4.30 -0.61
C ILE A 352 18.12 4.21 -1.88
N CYS A 353 18.00 3.01 -2.44
CA CYS A 353 16.90 2.61 -3.32
C CYS A 353 16.53 1.16 -3.00
N TRP A 354 15.67 0.54 -3.80
CA TRP A 354 15.22 -0.85 -3.65
C TRP A 354 16.33 -1.91 -3.49
N ALA A 355 17.54 -1.62 -3.95
CA ALA A 355 18.69 -2.51 -3.96
C ALA A 355 19.90 -1.92 -3.20
N ARG A 356 20.60 -2.77 -2.45
CA ARG A 356 21.83 -2.37 -1.74
C ARG A 356 22.93 -1.86 -2.68
N ASN A 357 23.76 -0.97 -2.15
CA ASN A 357 24.98 -0.45 -2.78
C ASN A 357 24.77 0.27 -4.13
N SER A 358 23.55 0.72 -4.43
CA SER A 358 23.22 1.48 -5.64
C SER A 358 23.98 2.80 -5.74
N ALA A 359 24.14 3.32 -6.96
CA ALA A 359 24.59 4.68 -7.24
C ALA A 359 23.43 5.61 -7.66
N VAL A 360 22.20 5.10 -7.71
CA VAL A 360 20.96 5.88 -7.90
C VAL A 360 20.12 5.74 -6.63
N ARG A 361 19.50 6.85 -6.21
CA ARG A 361 18.69 6.95 -4.99
C ARG A 361 17.27 7.33 -5.34
N ASP A 362 16.30 6.78 -4.62
CA ASP A 362 14.89 7.16 -4.73
C ASP A 362 14.28 7.56 -3.39
N VAL A 363 13.26 8.41 -3.45
CA VAL A 363 12.63 9.01 -2.27
C VAL A 363 11.69 8.06 -1.53
N ASP A 364 11.22 6.99 -2.18
CA ASP A 364 10.19 6.10 -1.61
C ASP A 364 10.83 5.12 -0.62
N ASP A 365 11.82 4.36 -1.08
CA ASP A 365 12.62 3.49 -0.22
C ASP A 365 13.40 4.31 0.83
N THR A 366 13.93 5.48 0.46
CA THR A 366 14.61 6.38 1.42
C THR A 366 13.66 6.90 2.50
N ALA A 367 12.46 7.37 2.16
CA ALA A 367 11.49 7.83 3.14
C ALA A 367 10.98 6.70 4.04
N MET A 368 10.75 5.53 3.47
CA MET A 368 10.30 4.35 4.20
C MET A 368 11.36 3.83 5.17
N ALA A 369 12.61 3.65 4.72
CA ALA A 369 13.72 3.25 5.59
C ALA A 369 13.97 4.29 6.69
N PHE A 370 14.06 5.59 6.36
CA PHE A 370 14.22 6.66 7.34
C PHE A 370 13.15 6.57 8.44
N ARG A 371 11.88 6.42 8.05
CA ARG A 371 10.75 6.36 8.95
C ARG A 371 10.82 5.15 9.90
N LEU A 372 11.10 3.96 9.36
CA LEU A 372 11.17 2.72 10.14
C LEU A 372 12.41 2.70 11.04
N LEU A 373 13.58 3.08 10.52
CA LEU A 373 14.83 3.17 11.28
C LEU A 373 14.68 4.15 12.46
N ARG A 374 14.08 5.33 12.23
CA ARG A 374 13.82 6.30 13.30
C ARG A 374 12.82 5.79 14.34
N LEU A 375 11.73 5.13 13.94
CA LEU A 375 10.76 4.54 14.86
C LEU A 375 11.35 3.45 15.76
N HIS A 376 12.33 2.69 15.24
CA HIS A 376 13.03 1.63 15.99
C HIS A 376 14.31 2.11 16.69
N GLY A 377 14.55 3.43 16.75
CA GLY A 377 15.62 4.03 17.56
C GLY A 377 17.01 4.04 16.91
N TYR A 378 17.13 3.76 15.61
CA TYR A 378 18.37 3.94 14.88
C TYR A 378 18.63 5.43 14.60
N THR A 379 19.90 5.83 14.53
CA THR A 379 20.30 7.22 14.25
C THR A 379 20.34 7.45 12.74
N VAL A 380 19.36 8.18 12.21
CA VAL A 380 19.28 8.56 10.79
C VAL A 380 19.08 10.07 10.62
N SER A 381 19.91 10.69 9.78
CA SER A 381 19.87 12.12 9.49
C SER A 381 18.73 12.49 8.53
N PRO A 382 18.02 13.60 8.73
CA PRO A 382 17.03 14.10 7.77
C PRO A 382 17.66 14.77 6.55
N SER A 383 18.95 15.14 6.59
CA SER A 383 19.67 15.77 5.46
C SER A 383 19.64 14.92 4.18
N VAL A 384 19.43 13.61 4.33
CA VAL A 384 19.18 12.67 3.24
C VAL A 384 18.13 13.15 2.23
N PHE A 385 17.11 13.90 2.69
CA PHE A 385 16.03 14.41 1.85
C PHE A 385 16.41 15.63 1.01
N GLU A 386 17.53 16.30 1.30
CA GLU A 386 18.03 17.44 0.52
C GLU A 386 18.44 17.01 -0.90
N ASN A 387 18.86 15.75 -1.08
CA ASN A 387 19.17 15.15 -2.38
C ASN A 387 17.95 15.01 -3.31
N PHE A 388 16.74 15.09 -2.74
CA PHE A 388 15.46 14.98 -3.45
C PHE A 388 14.73 16.32 -3.56
N GLU A 389 15.20 17.36 -2.86
CA GLU A 389 14.63 18.70 -2.90
C GLU A 389 15.24 19.51 -4.06
N LYS A 390 14.39 20.18 -4.83
CA LYS A 390 14.82 21.17 -5.81
C LYS A 390 13.77 22.27 -5.93
N ASP A 391 14.22 23.53 -5.88
CA ASP A 391 13.37 24.72 -6.02
C ASP A 391 12.17 24.79 -5.03
N GLY A 392 12.23 24.02 -3.93
CA GLY A 392 11.18 23.89 -2.91
C GLY A 392 10.17 22.75 -3.17
N GLU A 393 10.33 21.99 -4.25
CA GLU A 393 9.59 20.76 -4.55
C GLU A 393 10.44 19.51 -4.24
N PHE A 394 9.80 18.36 -4.10
CA PHE A 394 10.47 17.06 -3.90
C PHE A 394 10.17 16.09 -5.04
N PHE A 395 11.13 15.24 -5.38
CA PHE A 395 11.08 14.37 -6.55
C PHE A 395 11.47 12.92 -6.22
N CYS A 396 10.97 11.97 -7.01
CA CYS A 396 11.20 10.53 -6.80
C CYS A 396 12.66 10.11 -6.95
N PHE A 397 13.44 10.80 -7.80
CA PHE A 397 14.84 10.50 -8.05
C PHE A 397 15.64 11.80 -8.09
N ALA A 398 16.82 11.79 -7.47
CA ALA A 398 17.74 12.94 -7.48
C ALA A 398 18.00 13.43 -8.93
N GLY A 399 17.86 14.74 -9.15
CA GLY A 399 18.07 15.38 -10.46
C GLY A 399 16.98 15.12 -11.52
N GLN A 400 15.87 14.47 -11.20
CA GLN A 400 14.76 14.20 -12.13
C GLN A 400 13.48 14.95 -11.73
N SER A 401 12.50 15.03 -12.65
CA SER A 401 11.23 15.73 -12.44
C SER A 401 10.03 14.78 -12.22
N THR A 402 10.28 13.55 -11.76
CA THR A 402 9.23 12.54 -11.54
C THR A 402 8.63 12.69 -10.15
N GLN A 403 7.31 12.73 -10.03
CA GLN A 403 6.57 12.77 -8.76
C GLN A 403 5.48 11.69 -8.80
N ALA A 404 5.56 10.72 -7.86
CA ALA A 404 4.65 9.59 -7.72
C ALA A 404 3.82 9.73 -6.44
N VAL A 405 2.63 9.13 -6.42
CA VAL A 405 1.72 9.23 -5.27
C VAL A 405 2.24 8.40 -4.10
N THR A 406 2.80 7.21 -4.37
CA THR A 406 3.47 6.35 -3.36
C THR A 406 4.66 7.04 -2.70
N GLY A 407 5.63 7.49 -3.50
CA GLY A 407 6.82 8.20 -3.00
C GLY A 407 6.49 9.47 -2.21
N MET A 408 5.50 10.26 -2.66
CA MET A 408 5.06 11.44 -1.90
C MET A 408 4.26 11.09 -0.65
N TYR A 409 3.47 10.02 -0.67
CA TYR A 409 2.76 9.47 0.49
C TYR A 409 3.73 9.01 1.59
N ASN A 410 4.79 8.28 1.22
CA ASN A 410 5.79 7.83 2.17
C ASN A 410 6.71 8.97 2.65
N LEU A 411 7.08 9.92 1.78
CA LEU A 411 7.74 11.16 2.21
C LEU A 411 6.87 11.94 3.22
N ASN A 412 5.55 11.98 3.02
CA ASN A 412 4.64 12.58 3.99
C ASN A 412 4.68 11.84 5.34
N ARG A 413 4.57 10.51 5.33
CA ARG A 413 4.64 9.68 6.56
C ARG A 413 5.97 9.85 7.28
N ALA A 414 7.09 9.94 6.56
CA ALA A 414 8.42 10.19 7.11
C ALA A 414 8.53 11.58 7.77
N SER A 415 7.99 12.62 7.12
CA SER A 415 8.04 14.02 7.61
C SER A 415 7.35 14.23 8.97
N GLN A 416 6.47 13.33 9.38
CA GLN A 416 5.74 13.41 10.65
C GLN A 416 6.57 12.93 11.86
N LEU A 417 7.76 12.34 11.63
CA LEU A 417 8.74 11.96 12.67
C LEU A 417 9.83 13.03 12.88
N ARG A 418 9.50 14.28 12.56
CA ARG A 418 10.40 15.44 12.62
C ARG A 418 10.69 15.88 14.06
N PHE A 419 11.95 15.98 14.41
CA PHE A 419 12.45 16.62 15.62
C PHE A 419 12.58 18.15 15.44
N PRO A 420 12.57 18.94 16.53
CA PRO A 420 12.79 20.39 16.45
C PRO A 420 14.12 20.75 15.76
N GLY A 421 14.07 21.66 14.79
CA GLY A 421 15.24 22.11 14.00
C GLY A 421 15.48 21.35 12.68
N GLU A 422 14.76 20.26 12.41
CA GLU A 422 14.89 19.51 11.16
C GLU A 422 14.07 20.14 10.02
N ASP A 423 14.53 21.28 9.50
CA ASP A 423 13.78 22.12 8.55
C ASP A 423 13.46 21.43 7.22
N VAL A 424 14.33 20.54 6.72
CA VAL A 424 14.07 19.79 5.47
C VAL A 424 12.83 18.92 5.57
N LEU A 425 12.56 18.29 6.72
CA LEU A 425 11.32 17.54 6.94
C LEU A 425 10.10 18.48 7.04
N GLN A 426 10.27 19.73 7.51
CA GLN A 426 9.18 20.71 7.48
C GLN A 426 8.82 21.11 6.05
N ARG A 427 9.82 21.27 5.16
CA ARG A 427 9.60 21.53 3.73
C ARG A 427 8.97 20.32 3.04
N ALA A 428 9.54 19.13 3.22
CA ALA A 428 9.04 17.86 2.68
C ALA A 428 7.59 17.56 3.12
N GLY A 429 7.28 17.76 4.40
CA GLY A 429 5.93 17.57 4.94
C GLY A 429 4.91 18.55 4.38
N ARG A 430 5.27 19.84 4.25
CA ARG A 430 4.39 20.85 3.65
C ARG A 430 4.14 20.56 2.16
N PHE A 431 5.19 20.21 1.41
CA PHE A 431 5.10 19.90 -0.01
C PHE A 431 4.26 18.65 -0.27
N SER A 432 4.62 17.52 0.36
CA SER A 432 3.92 16.24 0.17
C SER A 432 2.45 16.31 0.61
N TYR A 433 2.13 16.98 1.72
CA TYR A 433 0.74 17.14 2.15
C TYR A 433 -0.09 17.93 1.12
N ALA A 434 0.47 19.01 0.57
CA ALA A 434 -0.19 19.81 -0.46
C ALA A 434 -0.41 19.01 -1.76
N PHE A 435 0.64 18.33 -2.25
CA PHE A 435 0.58 17.45 -3.41
C PHE A 435 -0.50 16.37 -3.27
N LEU A 436 -0.55 15.68 -2.13
CA LEU A 436 -1.51 14.60 -1.90
C LEU A 436 -2.95 15.11 -1.75
N ARG A 437 -3.17 16.26 -1.09
CA ARG A 437 -4.51 16.89 -1.01
C ARG A 437 -4.98 17.45 -2.35
N GLU A 438 -4.08 17.95 -3.19
CA GLU A 438 -4.41 18.34 -4.57
C GLU A 438 -4.86 17.12 -5.39
N ARG A 439 -4.10 16.02 -5.34
CA ARG A 439 -4.43 14.76 -6.01
C ARG A 439 -5.74 14.14 -5.48
N GLU A 440 -6.01 14.22 -4.17
CA GLU A 440 -7.31 13.82 -3.60
C GLU A 440 -8.46 14.64 -4.18
N ALA A 441 -8.31 15.98 -4.20
CA ALA A 441 -9.34 16.89 -4.72
C ALA A 441 -9.59 16.73 -6.24
N GLN A 442 -8.57 16.31 -6.99
CA GLN A 442 -8.67 15.99 -8.42
C GLN A 442 -9.20 14.57 -8.71
N GLY A 443 -9.28 13.69 -7.71
CA GLY A 443 -9.60 12.27 -7.89
C GLY A 443 -8.45 11.45 -8.53
N THR A 444 -7.23 11.98 -8.52
CA THR A 444 -6.03 11.42 -9.18
C THR A 444 -5.07 10.75 -8.19
N ILE A 445 -5.61 10.19 -7.10
CA ILE A 445 -4.89 9.26 -6.20
C ILE A 445 -4.83 7.88 -6.86
N ARG A 446 -3.89 7.77 -7.79
CA ARG A 446 -3.48 6.57 -8.51
C ARG A 446 -1.96 6.61 -8.62
N ASP A 447 -1.32 5.46 -8.70
CA ASP A 447 0.14 5.41 -8.73
C ASP A 447 0.68 4.62 -9.92
N LYS A 448 1.83 5.07 -10.44
CA LYS A 448 2.49 4.47 -11.61
C LYS A 448 3.25 3.18 -11.29
N TRP A 449 3.51 2.90 -10.01
CA TRP A 449 4.40 1.82 -9.57
C TRP A 449 3.64 0.68 -8.87
N ILE A 450 2.37 0.88 -8.49
CA ILE A 450 1.53 -0.16 -7.87
C ILE A 450 0.03 -0.01 -8.20
N ILE A 451 -0.59 -1.13 -8.56
CA ILE A 451 -2.03 -1.35 -8.61
C ILE A 451 -2.43 -1.94 -7.25
N ALA A 452 -2.66 -1.06 -6.28
CA ALA A 452 -3.06 -1.42 -4.92
C ALA A 452 -4.59 -1.35 -4.74
N LYS A 453 -5.13 -2.25 -3.92
CA LYS A 453 -6.58 -2.39 -3.69
C LYS A 453 -7.32 -1.13 -3.24
N ASP A 454 -6.75 -0.32 -2.34
CA ASP A 454 -7.35 0.95 -1.88
C ASP A 454 -6.31 2.02 -1.50
N LEU A 455 -5.43 2.36 -2.45
CA LEU A 455 -4.53 3.52 -2.30
C LEU A 455 -5.26 4.84 -1.96
N PRO A 456 -6.45 5.15 -2.53
CA PRO A 456 -7.23 6.32 -2.12
C PRO A 456 -7.57 6.34 -0.62
N GLY A 457 -8.01 5.21 -0.06
CA GLY A 457 -8.27 5.06 1.36
C GLY A 457 -7.01 5.16 2.21
N GLU A 458 -5.88 4.57 1.78
CA GLU A 458 -4.61 4.66 2.49
C GLU A 458 -4.11 6.10 2.61
N VAL A 459 -4.08 6.83 1.48
CA VAL A 459 -3.65 8.24 1.44
C VAL A 459 -4.60 9.09 2.28
N LYS A 460 -5.92 8.97 2.06
CA LYS A 460 -6.92 9.75 2.78
C LYS A 460 -6.83 9.55 4.28
N TYR A 461 -6.71 8.30 4.75
CA TYR A 461 -6.58 8.02 6.17
C TYR A 461 -5.40 8.77 6.79
N THR A 462 -4.22 8.73 6.17
CA THR A 462 -3.03 9.44 6.67
C THR A 462 -3.13 10.96 6.60
N LEU A 463 -3.88 11.52 5.64
CA LEU A 463 -4.10 12.97 5.53
C LEU A 463 -5.15 13.49 6.52
N ASP A 464 -6.16 12.68 6.86
CA ASP A 464 -7.21 13.01 7.84
C ASP A 464 -6.76 12.70 9.28
N PHE A 465 -5.91 11.69 9.47
CA PHE A 465 -5.34 11.25 10.75
C PHE A 465 -3.80 11.23 10.69
N PRO A 466 -3.12 12.35 11.07
CA PRO A 466 -1.66 12.36 11.14
C PRO A 466 -1.13 11.43 12.24
N TRP A 467 0.15 11.07 12.18
CA TRP A 467 0.80 10.11 13.07
C TRP A 467 0.60 10.41 14.57
N TYR A 468 0.63 11.68 14.97
CA TYR A 468 0.34 12.11 16.37
C TYR A 468 -1.10 11.81 16.84
N ALA A 469 -2.01 11.47 15.93
CA ALA A 469 -3.40 11.10 16.19
C ALA A 469 -3.76 9.67 15.72
N SER A 470 -2.82 8.95 15.08
CA SER A 470 -3.05 7.59 14.59
C SER A 470 -2.94 6.59 15.73
N LEU A 471 -4.08 6.09 16.22
CA LEU A 471 -4.11 5.09 17.30
C LEU A 471 -3.88 3.68 16.71
N PRO A 472 -2.99 2.83 17.27
CA PRO A 472 -2.58 1.55 16.69
C PRO A 472 -3.68 0.57 16.25
N ARG A 473 -4.86 0.55 16.89
CA ARG A 473 -6.00 -0.26 16.42
C ARG A 473 -6.91 0.45 15.42
N VAL A 474 -6.90 1.78 15.35
CA VAL A 474 -7.67 2.54 14.36
C VAL A 474 -6.99 2.43 13.00
N GLU A 475 -5.66 2.61 12.93
CA GLU A 475 -4.89 2.40 11.70
C GLU A 475 -4.97 0.95 11.24
N ALA A 476 -4.72 -0.02 12.13
CA ALA A 476 -4.84 -1.43 11.78
C ALA A 476 -6.26 -1.83 11.36
N ARG A 477 -7.31 -1.23 11.95
CA ARG A 477 -8.69 -1.47 11.51
C ARG A 477 -8.93 -0.96 10.09
N ALA A 478 -8.43 0.23 9.74
CA ALA A 478 -8.52 0.75 8.38
C ALA A 478 -7.71 -0.12 7.40
N TYR A 479 -6.47 -0.45 7.76
CA TYR A 479 -5.54 -1.14 6.86
C TYR A 479 -5.95 -2.59 6.55
N LEU A 480 -6.64 -3.26 7.47
CA LEU A 480 -7.27 -4.57 7.23
C LEU A 480 -8.27 -4.58 6.06
N ASP A 481 -8.93 -3.44 5.79
CA ASP A 481 -9.85 -3.29 4.67
C ASP A 481 -9.14 -2.77 3.41
N GLN A 482 -7.96 -2.16 3.53
CA GLN A 482 -7.21 -1.54 2.44
C GLN A 482 -6.19 -2.47 1.77
N TYR A 483 -5.40 -3.23 2.54
CA TYR A 483 -4.39 -4.17 2.03
C TYR A 483 -5.01 -5.23 1.09
N GLY A 484 -4.38 -5.46 -0.08
CA GLY A 484 -4.86 -6.39 -1.11
C GLY A 484 -4.44 -7.85 -0.90
N GLY A 485 -3.54 -8.12 0.04
CA GLY A 485 -2.95 -9.45 0.19
C GLY A 485 -2.08 -9.77 -1.03
N GLU A 486 -2.29 -10.94 -1.65
CA GLU A 486 -1.58 -11.35 -2.87
C GLU A 486 -2.05 -10.66 -4.16
N ASN A 487 -3.17 -9.92 -4.10
CA ASN A 487 -3.82 -9.34 -5.27
C ASN A 487 -3.11 -8.09 -5.80
N ASP A 488 -2.50 -7.29 -4.93
CA ASP A 488 -1.79 -6.06 -5.31
C ASP A 488 -0.66 -6.38 -6.31
N VAL A 489 -0.51 -5.54 -7.34
CA VAL A 489 0.45 -5.76 -8.44
C VAL A 489 1.38 -4.57 -8.57
N TRP A 490 2.68 -4.82 -8.63
CA TRP A 490 3.68 -3.77 -8.85
C TRP A 490 3.95 -3.59 -10.35
N ILE A 491 4.18 -2.36 -10.78
CA ILE A 491 4.40 -2.00 -12.18
C ILE A 491 5.90 -1.74 -12.38
N GLY A 492 6.58 -2.71 -12.99
CA GLY A 492 7.97 -2.65 -13.41
C GLY A 492 8.11 -2.31 -14.89
N LYS A 493 9.10 -2.90 -15.58
CA LYS A 493 9.06 -3.04 -17.05
C LYS A 493 7.88 -3.91 -17.53
N THR A 494 7.49 -4.83 -16.66
CA THR A 494 6.30 -5.69 -16.73
C THR A 494 5.58 -5.61 -15.39
N LEU A 495 4.37 -6.14 -15.32
CA LEU A 495 3.75 -6.40 -14.03
C LEU A 495 4.62 -7.40 -13.23
N TYR A 496 4.65 -7.24 -11.91
CA TYR A 496 5.31 -8.17 -11.00
C TYR A 496 4.64 -8.23 -9.62
N ARG A 497 4.92 -9.31 -8.89
CA ARG A 497 4.45 -9.56 -7.53
C ARG A 497 5.64 -9.81 -6.59
N MET A 498 5.42 -9.48 -5.32
CA MET A 498 6.40 -9.53 -4.24
C MET A 498 5.84 -10.40 -3.11
N PRO A 499 5.95 -11.75 -3.17
CA PRO A 499 5.16 -12.63 -2.31
C PRO A 499 5.41 -12.47 -0.80
N LEU A 500 6.59 -11.99 -0.39
CA LEU A 500 6.85 -11.70 1.02
C LEU A 500 6.18 -10.39 1.48
N VAL A 501 6.04 -9.38 0.61
CA VAL A 501 5.33 -8.12 0.90
C VAL A 501 3.82 -8.26 0.77
N ASN A 502 3.35 -8.99 -0.24
CA ASN A 502 1.96 -9.06 -0.69
C ASN A 502 1.46 -10.51 -0.67
N ASN A 503 0.81 -10.92 0.42
CA ASN A 503 0.27 -12.27 0.57
C ASN A 503 -0.97 -12.33 1.49
N ASN A 504 -1.78 -13.37 1.31
CA ASN A 504 -2.97 -13.60 2.11
C ASN A 504 -2.68 -14.13 3.52
N THR A 505 -1.51 -14.75 3.77
CA THR A 505 -1.11 -15.26 5.11
C THR A 505 -1.02 -14.13 6.13
N TYR A 506 -0.44 -12.99 5.76
CA TYR A 506 -0.35 -11.79 6.60
C TYR A 506 -1.75 -11.24 6.91
N LEU A 507 -2.62 -11.14 5.89
CA LEU A 507 -3.99 -10.63 6.04
C LEU A 507 -4.88 -11.57 6.88
N GLU A 508 -4.73 -12.88 6.73
CA GLU A 508 -5.47 -13.85 7.54
C GLU A 508 -5.04 -13.79 9.01
N LEU A 509 -3.73 -13.80 9.28
CA LEU A 509 -3.20 -13.68 10.63
C LEU A 509 -3.67 -12.37 11.29
N ALA A 510 -3.63 -11.25 10.56
CA ALA A 510 -4.11 -9.96 11.04
C ALA A 510 -5.61 -9.94 11.36
N LYS A 511 -6.46 -10.54 10.51
CA LYS A 511 -7.91 -10.66 10.77
C LYS A 511 -8.19 -11.53 12.01
N ARG A 512 -7.53 -12.68 12.11
CA ARG A 512 -7.66 -13.59 13.28
C ARG A 512 -7.22 -12.91 14.57
N ASP A 513 -6.09 -12.19 14.53
CA ASP A 513 -5.54 -11.46 15.67
C ASP A 513 -6.40 -10.29 16.12
N PHE A 514 -6.83 -9.44 15.18
CA PHE A 514 -7.67 -8.27 15.47
C PHE A 514 -8.98 -8.70 16.12
N ASN A 515 -9.65 -9.71 15.58
CA ASN A 515 -10.90 -10.23 16.13
C ASN A 515 -10.69 -10.83 17.53
N ARG A 516 -9.60 -11.57 17.76
CA ARG A 516 -9.26 -12.10 19.09
C ARG A 516 -9.05 -10.99 20.12
N CYS A 517 -8.36 -9.90 19.75
CA CYS A 517 -8.19 -8.74 20.61
C CYS A 517 -9.55 -8.07 20.89
N GLN A 518 -10.37 -7.88 19.86
CA GLN A 518 -11.68 -7.25 19.98
C GLN A 518 -12.65 -8.01 20.90
N VAL A 519 -12.67 -9.35 20.87
CA VAL A 519 -13.47 -10.16 21.80
C VAL A 519 -13.05 -9.94 23.26
N GLN A 520 -11.73 -9.94 23.53
CA GLN A 520 -11.19 -9.61 24.85
C GLN A 520 -11.62 -8.19 25.28
N HIS A 521 -11.58 -7.21 24.37
CA HIS A 521 -11.99 -5.82 24.66
C HIS A 521 -13.49 -5.66 24.92
N GLN A 522 -14.34 -6.49 24.31
CA GLN A 522 -15.78 -6.51 24.57
C GLN A 522 -16.11 -7.03 25.97
N LEU A 523 -15.39 -8.06 26.44
CA LEU A 523 -15.52 -8.60 27.81
C LEU A 523 -15.07 -7.58 28.87
N GLU A 524 -13.93 -6.94 28.64
CA GLU A 524 -13.40 -5.87 29.51
C GLU A 524 -14.32 -4.64 29.54
N TRP A 525 -14.89 -4.24 28.39
CA TRP A 525 -15.87 -3.17 28.33
C TRP A 525 -17.10 -3.50 29.19
N HIS A 526 -17.65 -4.71 29.09
CA HIS A 526 -18.76 -5.16 29.92
C HIS A 526 -18.43 -5.10 31.43
N GLY A 527 -17.20 -5.47 31.82
CA GLY A 527 -16.70 -5.31 33.19
C GLY A 527 -16.66 -3.85 33.66
N LEU A 528 -16.23 -2.92 32.79
CA LEU A 528 -16.24 -1.49 33.10
C LEU A 528 -17.66 -0.89 33.16
N GLN A 529 -18.62 -1.44 32.41
CA GLN A 529 -20.03 -1.07 32.55
C GLN A 529 -20.58 -1.47 33.93
N LYS A 530 -20.28 -2.70 34.39
CA LYS A 530 -20.65 -3.15 35.75
C LYS A 530 -20.03 -2.26 36.83
N TRP A 531 -18.71 -2.09 36.79
CA TRP A 531 -17.95 -1.24 37.70
C TRP A 531 -18.53 0.18 37.83
N PHE A 532 -18.90 0.81 36.70
CA PHE A 532 -19.50 2.15 36.68
C PHE A 532 -20.84 2.22 37.41
N ILE A 533 -21.69 1.20 37.25
CA ILE A 533 -23.02 1.10 37.87
C ILE A 533 -22.88 0.79 39.37
N GLU A 534 -22.08 -0.22 39.71
CA GLU A 534 -21.90 -0.71 41.08
C GLU A 534 -21.31 0.35 42.02
N ASN A 535 -20.41 1.20 41.51
CA ASN A 535 -19.82 2.31 42.25
C ASN A 535 -20.65 3.60 42.17
N GLY A 536 -21.82 3.58 41.50
CA GLY A 536 -22.74 4.72 41.41
C GLY A 536 -22.15 5.97 40.75
N LEU A 537 -21.18 5.79 39.83
CA LEU A 537 -20.30 6.87 39.37
C LEU A 537 -21.03 8.02 38.63
N GLU A 538 -22.24 7.76 38.11
CA GLU A 538 -23.11 8.78 37.52
C GLU A 538 -23.46 9.91 38.50
N THR A 539 -23.54 9.61 39.81
CA THR A 539 -23.82 10.62 40.85
C THR A 539 -22.73 11.68 41.00
N PHE A 540 -21.53 11.45 40.45
CA PHE A 540 -20.42 12.40 40.39
C PHE A 540 -20.28 13.08 39.01
N GLY A 541 -21.32 13.06 38.18
CA GLY A 541 -21.40 13.82 36.93
C GLY A 541 -20.66 13.21 35.74
N VAL A 542 -20.22 11.95 35.83
CA VAL A 542 -19.60 11.20 34.72
C VAL A 542 -20.62 10.24 34.11
N ALA A 543 -20.76 10.27 32.79
CA ALA A 543 -21.72 9.42 32.07
C ALA A 543 -21.04 8.20 31.45
N LEU A 544 -21.80 7.14 31.14
CA LEU A 544 -21.23 5.90 30.55
C LEU A 544 -20.44 6.14 29.25
N ARG A 545 -20.80 7.16 28.46
CA ARG A 545 -20.05 7.60 27.26
C ARG A 545 -18.61 8.06 27.58
N ASP A 546 -18.39 8.61 28.77
CA ASP A 546 -17.10 9.13 29.22
C ASP A 546 -16.19 7.92 29.59
N VAL A 547 -16.78 6.88 30.20
CA VAL A 547 -16.12 5.57 30.44
C VAL A 547 -15.79 4.88 29.13
N LEU A 548 -16.72 4.86 28.17
CA LEU A 548 -16.49 4.31 26.83
C LEU A 548 -15.35 5.03 26.12
N ARG A 549 -15.28 6.36 26.22
CA ARG A 549 -14.19 7.14 25.62
C ARG A 549 -12.84 6.85 26.27
N ALA A 550 -12.79 6.76 27.60
CA ALA A 550 -11.58 6.40 28.34
C ALA A 550 -11.09 5.00 27.96
N TYR A 551 -11.99 4.01 27.94
CA TYR A 551 -11.65 2.64 27.57
C TYR A 551 -11.27 2.50 26.08
N PHE A 552 -11.98 3.18 25.17
CA PHE A 552 -11.64 3.19 23.74
C PHE A 552 -10.21 3.70 23.51
N LEU A 553 -9.82 4.81 24.14
CA LEU A 553 -8.46 5.34 24.01
C LEU A 553 -7.42 4.35 24.56
N ALA A 554 -7.70 3.72 25.71
CA ALA A 554 -6.82 2.72 26.29
C ALA A 554 -6.67 1.47 25.40
N ALA A 555 -7.79 0.90 24.95
CA ALA A 555 -7.81 -0.31 24.13
C ALA A 555 -7.32 -0.10 22.69
N ALA A 556 -7.45 1.11 22.14
CA ALA A 556 -6.91 1.42 20.82
C ALA A 556 -5.37 1.54 20.80
N CYS A 557 -4.75 1.77 21.97
CA CYS A 557 -3.31 1.92 22.12
C CYS A 557 -2.62 0.67 22.71
N ILE A 558 -3.07 0.23 23.88
CA ILE A 558 -2.52 -0.94 24.60
C ILE A 558 -3.44 -2.13 24.31
N PHE A 559 -3.40 -2.66 23.10
CA PHE A 559 -4.43 -3.58 22.61
C PHE A 559 -4.18 -5.06 22.95
N GLU A 560 -2.97 -5.43 23.38
CA GLU A 560 -2.55 -6.83 23.51
C GLU A 560 -3.32 -7.56 24.63
N PRO A 561 -3.86 -8.78 24.42
CA PRO A 561 -4.66 -9.47 25.44
C PRO A 561 -3.97 -9.61 26.80
N SER A 562 -2.65 -9.83 26.83
CA SER A 562 -1.83 -9.95 28.05
C SER A 562 -1.60 -8.64 28.81
N ARG A 563 -2.12 -7.50 28.33
CA ARG A 563 -1.94 -6.16 28.92
C ARG A 563 -3.28 -5.56 29.40
N ALA A 564 -4.22 -6.43 29.78
CA ALA A 564 -5.55 -6.03 30.28
C ALA A 564 -5.47 -5.10 31.50
N THR A 565 -4.60 -5.41 32.47
CA THR A 565 -4.41 -4.60 33.68
C THR A 565 -4.00 -3.16 33.35
N GLU A 566 -3.13 -2.95 32.35
CA GLU A 566 -2.71 -1.61 31.90
C GLU A 566 -3.88 -0.82 31.28
N ARG A 567 -4.68 -1.46 30.40
CA ARG A 567 -5.90 -0.85 29.83
C ARG A 567 -6.89 -0.45 30.91
N LEU A 568 -7.22 -1.40 31.79
CA LEU A 568 -8.24 -1.24 32.81
C LEU A 568 -7.83 -0.19 33.85
N ALA A 569 -6.54 -0.16 34.25
CA ALA A 569 -6.00 0.89 35.10
C ALA A 569 -6.10 2.27 34.44
N TRP A 570 -5.64 2.43 33.20
CA TRP A 570 -5.74 3.71 32.48
C TRP A 570 -7.21 4.16 32.31
N ALA A 571 -8.12 3.25 31.95
CA ALA A 571 -9.54 3.57 31.83
C ALA A 571 -10.18 3.99 33.17
N LYS A 572 -9.99 3.21 34.25
CA LYS A 572 -10.48 3.51 35.60
C LYS A 572 -9.92 4.85 36.12
N VAL A 573 -8.60 5.07 36.01
CA VAL A 573 -7.94 6.31 36.47
C VAL A 573 -8.41 7.53 35.66
N SER A 574 -8.59 7.42 34.34
CA SER A 574 -9.11 8.53 33.52
C SER A 574 -10.54 8.93 33.94
N VAL A 575 -11.38 7.94 34.28
CA VAL A 575 -12.73 8.17 34.79
C VAL A 575 -12.71 8.83 36.16
N LEU A 576 -11.86 8.36 37.07
CA LEU A 576 -11.71 8.94 38.41
C LEU A 576 -11.15 10.38 38.37
N ALA A 577 -10.17 10.66 37.50
CA ALA A 577 -9.67 12.00 37.28
C ALA A 577 -10.77 12.95 36.76
N ASN A 578 -11.59 12.48 35.82
CA ASN A 578 -12.75 13.23 35.30
C ASN A 578 -13.82 13.49 36.40
N ILE A 579 -14.05 12.53 37.30
CA ILE A 579 -14.88 12.72 38.51
C ILE A 579 -14.29 13.83 39.38
N ILE A 580 -13.02 13.73 39.77
CA ILE A 580 -12.34 14.70 40.65
C ILE A 580 -12.41 16.10 40.05
N THR A 581 -12.08 16.26 38.76
CA THR A 581 -12.15 17.55 38.04
C THR A 581 -13.56 18.12 38.02
N LYS A 582 -14.59 17.32 37.68
CA LYS A 582 -15.98 17.81 37.62
C LYS A 582 -16.52 18.16 39.01
N TYR A 583 -16.27 17.32 40.00
CA TYR A 583 -16.86 17.45 41.33
C TYR A 583 -16.23 18.62 42.10
N LEU A 584 -14.90 18.70 42.17
CA LEU A 584 -14.19 19.74 42.94
C LEU A 584 -14.25 21.14 42.31
N HIS A 585 -14.47 21.27 41.00
CA HIS A 585 -14.65 22.57 40.34
C HIS A 585 -16.13 23.02 40.26
N SER A 586 -17.08 22.22 40.74
CA SER A 586 -18.52 22.54 40.63
C SER A 586 -19.11 23.28 41.83
N ASP A 587 -18.45 23.25 43.00
CA ASP A 587 -18.91 23.89 44.23
C ASP A 587 -17.86 24.84 44.82
N LEU A 588 -18.32 25.93 45.44
CA LEU A 588 -17.48 26.95 46.10
C LEU A 588 -16.69 26.43 47.32
N SER A 589 -16.93 25.18 47.73
CA SER A 589 -16.23 24.48 48.82
C SER A 589 -15.08 23.57 48.36
N GLY A 590 -14.74 23.57 47.06
CA GLY A 590 -13.76 22.64 46.47
C GLY A 590 -12.42 22.54 47.20
N ASN A 591 -11.90 23.64 47.76
CA ASN A 591 -10.67 23.64 48.55
C ASN A 591 -10.84 22.96 49.91
N GLU A 592 -11.89 23.28 50.69
CA GLU A 592 -12.18 22.57 51.95
C GLU A 592 -12.47 21.08 51.71
N MET A 593 -13.13 20.75 50.59
CA MET A 593 -13.43 19.37 50.23
C MET A 593 -12.16 18.61 49.86
N MET A 594 -11.23 19.23 49.13
CA MET A 594 -9.90 18.67 48.84
C MET A 594 -9.09 18.49 50.13
N GLU A 595 -9.08 19.47 51.04
CA GLU A 595 -8.40 19.31 52.33
C GLU A 595 -8.99 18.16 53.15
N ARG A 596 -10.31 18.03 53.22
CA ARG A 596 -10.97 16.89 53.90
C ARG A 596 -10.68 15.55 53.22
N PHE A 597 -10.56 15.50 51.90
CA PHE A 597 -10.19 14.28 51.17
C PHE A 597 -8.72 13.90 51.39
N MET A 598 -7.82 14.87 51.49
CA MET A 598 -6.37 14.65 51.70
C MET A 598 -6.01 14.33 53.16
N HIS A 599 -6.76 14.87 54.13
CA HIS A 599 -6.51 14.64 55.57
C HIS A 599 -7.43 13.57 56.19
N GLY A 600 -8.57 13.27 55.55
CA GLY A 600 -9.47 12.18 55.94
C GLY A 600 -8.92 10.82 55.52
N GLY A 601 -7.99 10.28 56.31
CA GLY A 601 -7.34 9.00 56.02
C GLY A 601 -8.32 7.83 55.84
N LEU A 602 -7.95 6.87 54.98
CA LEU A 602 -8.73 5.67 54.62
C LEU A 602 -8.93 4.64 55.75
N HIS A 603 -8.78 5.05 57.01
CA HIS A 603 -8.97 4.23 58.20
C HIS A 603 -9.92 4.90 59.20
N GLU A 604 -11.22 4.75 58.96
CA GLU A 604 -12.16 4.63 60.07
C GLU A 604 -13.19 3.54 59.75
N GLY A 605 -13.07 2.40 60.43
CA GLY A 605 -13.86 1.20 60.18
C GLY A 605 -15.25 1.29 60.79
N ASN A 606 -16.13 2.15 60.25
CA ASN A 606 -17.56 2.11 60.56
C ASN A 606 -18.43 2.61 59.40
N SER A 607 -19.64 2.06 59.30
CA SER A 607 -20.48 2.13 58.11
C SER A 607 -21.33 3.41 58.00
N THR A 608 -20.70 4.58 57.78
CA THR A 608 -21.36 5.75 57.14
C THR A 608 -20.39 6.87 56.73
N ILE A 609 -19.80 6.80 55.52
CA ILE A 609 -19.08 7.96 54.96
C ILE A 609 -20.12 8.94 54.37
N SER A 610 -20.38 10.03 55.09
CA SER A 610 -21.50 10.95 54.84
C SER A 610 -21.25 11.97 53.72
N TRP A 611 -21.13 11.51 52.47
CA TRP A 611 -21.00 12.39 51.29
C TRP A 611 -22.28 13.17 50.91
N ARG A 612 -23.44 12.91 51.55
CA ARG A 612 -24.71 13.61 51.24
C ARG A 612 -24.87 14.90 52.04
N CYS A 613 -24.43 16.03 51.47
CA CYS A 613 -24.76 17.35 52.00
C CYS A 613 -26.28 17.63 51.89
N LYS A 614 -26.99 17.59 53.03
CA LYS A 614 -28.44 17.85 53.10
C LYS A 614 -28.76 19.32 52.73
N ARG A 615 -29.47 19.54 51.62
CA ARG A 615 -30.06 20.86 51.30
C ARG A 615 -31.39 21.05 52.04
N GLY A 616 -31.46 22.09 52.87
CA GLY A 616 -32.66 22.85 53.23
C GLY A 616 -33.87 22.10 53.86
N HIS A 617 -34.02 22.19 55.18
CA HIS A 617 -35.35 22.12 55.79
C HIS A 617 -36.13 23.42 55.52
N PRO A 618 -37.47 23.34 55.44
CA PRO A 618 -38.30 24.15 56.34
C PRO A 618 -38.91 23.30 57.45
N CYS A 619 -38.81 23.75 58.70
CA CYS A 619 -39.44 23.08 59.83
C CYS A 619 -40.90 23.55 59.99
N GLY A 620 -41.83 22.90 59.31
CA GLY A 620 -43.26 23.01 59.61
C GLY A 620 -43.62 22.11 60.80
N GLY A 621 -43.81 22.69 61.98
CA GLY A 621 -44.14 21.95 63.20
C GLY A 621 -45.63 21.95 63.53
N THR A 622 -46.15 20.80 63.96
CA THR A 622 -47.40 20.66 64.72
C THR A 622 -47.26 19.53 65.74
N SER A 623 -47.97 19.65 66.87
CA SER A 623 -47.84 18.75 68.02
C SER A 623 -48.37 17.34 67.74
N ALA A 624 -47.78 16.34 68.40
CA ALA A 624 -48.43 15.05 68.64
C ALA A 624 -49.56 15.19 69.68
N VAL A 625 -50.57 14.31 69.57
CA VAL A 625 -51.47 13.87 70.65
C VAL A 625 -51.87 12.42 70.34
N TYR A 626 -51.56 11.50 71.27
CA TYR A 626 -51.86 10.05 71.30
C TYR A 626 -51.51 9.23 70.04
#